data_AF-A0A820QW65-F1
#
_entry.id   AF-A0A820QW65-F1
#
_cell.length_a   1.000
_cell.length_b   1.000
_cell.length_c   1.000
_cell.angle_alpha   90.00
_cell.angle_beta   90.00
_cell.angle_gamma   90.00
#
_symmetry.space_group_name_H-M   'P 1'
#
loop_
_entity.id
_entity.type
_entity.pdbx_description
1 polymer ?
#
loop_
_entity_poly.entity_id
_entity_poly.type
_entity_poly.pdbx_seq_one_letter_code
_entity_poly.pdbx_strand_id
1 'polypeptide(L)'
;DIFLFLFSLNVPVWRLLGGKVRDRIRMYGWLSLEPTGDYIDLYAKSINENVEGFTAYKTCPIPPMQMIEQPDVLHTVRDNITLLRDKVDKKIDVALDFHGRCTPAMSRRLIHMIEDVDIMFI
;
A
#
# COMPACT_ATOMS: atom_id res chain seq x y z
N ASP A 1 9.71 32.32 -14.30
CA ASP A 1 9.65 30.88 -14.60
C ASP A 1 10.55 30.15 -13.62
N ILE A 2 9.96 29.32 -12.74
CA ILE A 2 10.68 28.65 -11.66
C ILE A 2 11.60 27.54 -12.20
N PHE A 3 11.26 26.96 -13.36
CA PHE A 3 12.09 25.95 -14.02
C PHE A 3 13.38 26.58 -14.56
N LEU A 4 13.30 27.75 -15.18
CA LEU A 4 14.48 28.49 -15.64
C LEU A 4 15.42 28.88 -14.48
N PHE A 5 14.87 29.22 -13.31
CA PHE A 5 15.68 29.52 -12.11
C PHE A 5 16.45 28.29 -11.61
N LEU A 6 15.80 27.12 -11.56
CA LEU A 6 16.44 25.86 -11.16
C LEU A 6 17.62 25.48 -12.06
N PHE A 7 17.43 25.56 -13.39
CA PHE A 7 18.49 25.28 -14.36
C PHE A 7 19.66 26.26 -14.25
N SER A 8 19.39 27.54 -13.99
CA SER A 8 20.44 28.56 -13.91
C SER A 8 21.40 28.38 -12.73
N LEU A 9 20.94 27.78 -11.63
CA LEU A 9 21.73 27.59 -10.42
C LEU A 9 22.55 26.29 -10.41
N ASN A 10 22.27 25.36 -11.33
CA ASN A 10 22.97 24.07 -11.47
C ASN A 10 23.14 23.31 -10.14
N VAL A 11 22.12 23.37 -9.28
CA VAL A 11 22.06 22.64 -8.01
C VAL A 11 20.80 21.77 -7.95
N PRO A 12 20.82 20.63 -7.26
CA PRO A 12 19.63 19.82 -7.08
C PRO A 12 18.60 20.55 -6.21
N VAL A 13 17.30 20.32 -6.47
CA VAL A 13 16.17 21.03 -5.82
C VAL A 13 16.28 21.05 -4.28
N TRP A 14 16.70 19.94 -3.66
CA TRP A 14 16.82 19.86 -2.20
C TRP A 14 17.84 20.87 -1.61
N ARG A 15 18.81 21.38 -2.38
CA ARG A 15 19.72 22.45 -1.93
C ARG A 15 18.97 23.76 -1.72
N LEU A 16 18.02 24.06 -2.59
CA LEU A 16 17.21 25.28 -2.54
C LEU A 16 16.17 25.21 -1.43
N LEU A 17 15.74 23.99 -1.08
CA LEU A 17 14.84 23.71 0.04
C LEU A 17 15.56 23.65 1.41
N GLY A 18 16.80 24.17 1.51
CA GLY A 18 17.54 24.25 2.77
C GLY A 18 18.59 23.14 3.01
N GLY A 19 18.85 22.29 2.01
CA GLY A 19 19.86 21.23 2.12
C GLY A 19 19.29 19.88 2.53
N LYS A 20 20.12 18.82 2.44
CA LYS A 20 19.71 17.48 2.86
C LYS A 20 19.63 17.42 4.39
N VAL A 21 18.54 16.83 4.88
CA VAL A 21 18.39 16.42 6.29
C VAL A 21 18.64 14.91 6.49
N ARG A 22 18.90 14.18 5.41
CA ARG A 22 19.21 12.74 5.39
C ARG A 22 19.90 12.36 4.08
N ASP A 23 20.70 11.29 4.11
CA ASP A 23 21.41 10.81 2.91
C ASP A 23 20.57 9.89 2.03
N ARG A 24 19.64 9.13 2.64
CA ARG A 24 18.75 8.17 1.97
C ARG A 24 17.34 8.24 2.56
N ILE A 25 16.35 7.83 1.76
CA ILE A 25 14.94 7.73 2.15
C ILE A 25 14.52 6.26 1.98
N ARG A 26 13.80 5.70 2.96
CA ARG A 26 13.19 4.38 2.85
C ARG A 26 12.09 4.44 1.79
N MET A 27 12.15 3.53 0.83
CA MET A 27 11.14 3.36 -0.22
C MET A 27 10.33 2.10 0.06
N TYR A 28 9.10 2.05 -0.45
CA TYR A 28 8.26 0.86 -0.50
C TYR A 28 7.95 0.51 -1.95
N GLY A 29 7.81 -0.78 -2.25
CA GLY A 29 7.41 -1.26 -3.56
C GLY A 29 5.90 -1.20 -3.75
N TRP A 30 5.43 -1.09 -4.98
CA TRP A 30 4.01 -1.24 -5.30
C TRP A 30 3.82 -2.53 -6.10
N LEU A 31 2.88 -3.36 -5.66
CA LEU A 31 2.53 -4.59 -6.33
C LEU A 31 1.07 -4.53 -6.75
N SER A 32 0.83 -4.83 -8.02
CA SER A 32 -0.51 -4.91 -8.60
C SER A 32 -0.63 -6.17 -9.42
N LEU A 33 -1.58 -7.01 -9.01
CA LEU A 33 -1.98 -8.23 -9.67
C LEU A 33 -3.48 -8.14 -9.95
N GLU A 34 -3.89 -8.80 -11.02
CA GLU A 34 -5.31 -8.95 -11.31
C GLU A 34 -5.97 -9.81 -10.21
N PRO A 35 -7.12 -9.42 -9.64
CA PRO A 35 -7.77 -10.16 -8.55
C PRO A 35 -8.54 -11.37 -9.09
N THR A 36 -7.85 -12.28 -9.77
CA THR A 36 -8.41 -13.53 -10.33
C THR A 36 -7.76 -14.74 -9.67
N GLY A 37 -8.57 -15.78 -9.43
CA GLY A 37 -8.11 -17.00 -8.75
C GLY A 37 -7.54 -16.72 -7.34
N ASP A 38 -6.44 -17.41 -7.00
CA ASP A 38 -5.76 -17.30 -5.69
C ASP A 38 -4.79 -16.10 -5.64
N TYR A 39 -5.27 -14.91 -5.99
CA TYR A 39 -4.43 -13.72 -6.12
C TYR A 39 -3.74 -13.29 -4.82
N ILE A 40 -4.31 -13.60 -3.65
CA ILE A 40 -3.68 -13.34 -2.34
C ILE A 40 -2.38 -14.13 -2.18
N ASP A 41 -2.35 -15.36 -2.69
CA ASP A 41 -1.17 -16.24 -2.60
C ASP A 41 -0.07 -15.75 -3.53
N LEU A 42 -0.46 -15.24 -4.70
CA LEU A 42 0.45 -14.59 -5.63
C LEU A 42 1.02 -13.31 -5.02
N TYR A 43 0.20 -12.46 -4.38
CA TYR A 43 0.69 -11.28 -3.67
C TYR A 43 1.71 -11.65 -2.60
N ALA A 44 1.36 -12.59 -1.71
CA ALA A 44 2.24 -13.00 -0.63
C ALA A 44 3.55 -13.60 -1.16
N LYS A 45 3.48 -14.45 -2.19
CA LYS A 45 4.65 -15.03 -2.84
C LYS A 45 5.58 -13.95 -3.39
N SER A 46 5.06 -13.02 -4.20
CA SER A 46 5.86 -11.96 -4.82
C SER A 46 6.49 -11.03 -3.77
N ILE A 47 5.77 -10.71 -2.70
CA ILE A 47 6.30 -9.89 -1.60
C ILE A 47 7.42 -10.63 -0.86
N ASN A 48 7.25 -11.93 -0.58
CA ASN A 48 8.25 -12.73 0.11
C ASN A 48 9.49 -13.01 -0.73
N GLU A 49 9.34 -13.20 -2.05
CA GLU A 49 10.48 -13.31 -2.97
C GLU A 49 11.34 -12.05 -2.95
N ASN A 50 10.72 -10.88 -2.72
CA ASN A 50 11.38 -9.60 -2.45
C ASN A 50 12.57 -9.31 -3.38
N VAL A 51 12.40 -9.54 -4.69
CA VAL A 51 13.48 -9.44 -5.70
C VAL A 51 14.17 -8.08 -5.68
N GLU A 52 13.43 -7.02 -5.32
CA GLU A 52 13.90 -5.64 -5.28
C GLU A 52 14.53 -5.25 -3.93
N GLY A 53 14.39 -6.09 -2.89
CA GLY A 53 14.96 -5.85 -1.56
C GLY A 53 14.23 -4.77 -0.75
N PHE A 54 12.95 -4.53 -1.01
CA PHE A 54 12.15 -3.61 -0.21
C PHE A 54 11.83 -4.19 1.16
N THR A 55 11.58 -3.30 2.12
CA THR A 55 11.13 -3.67 3.47
C THR A 55 9.65 -3.36 3.68
N ALA A 56 8.97 -2.87 2.63
CA ALA A 56 7.57 -2.48 2.66
C ALA A 56 6.98 -2.60 1.26
N TYR A 57 5.73 -3.05 1.15
CA TYR A 57 4.98 -3.11 -0.09
C TYR A 57 3.56 -2.56 0.08
N LYS A 58 3.06 -1.86 -0.94
CA LYS A 58 1.67 -1.40 -1.04
C LYS A 58 0.92 -2.21 -2.08
N THR A 59 -0.28 -2.66 -1.74
CA THR A 59 -1.18 -3.41 -2.63
C THR A 59 -2.65 -3.07 -2.39
N CYS A 60 -3.53 -3.46 -3.31
CA CYS A 60 -4.99 -3.32 -3.21
C CYS A 60 -5.62 -4.72 -3.29
N PRO A 61 -5.71 -5.47 -2.17
CA PRO A 61 -6.29 -6.82 -2.16
C PRO A 61 -7.82 -6.79 -2.07
N ILE A 62 -8.46 -5.69 -2.50
CA ILE A 62 -9.91 -5.51 -2.42
C ILE A 62 -10.52 -5.43 -3.82
N PRO A 63 -11.67 -6.10 -4.06
CA PRO A 63 -12.40 -5.97 -5.31
C PRO A 63 -13.05 -4.58 -5.43
N PRO A 64 -13.58 -4.21 -6.61
CA PRO A 64 -14.46 -3.05 -6.74
C PRO A 64 -15.62 -3.16 -5.73
N MET A 65 -15.89 -2.06 -5.01
CA MET A 65 -16.96 -2.01 -4.00
C MET A 65 -18.14 -1.16 -4.47
N GLN A 66 -19.34 -1.54 -4.05
CA GLN A 66 -20.55 -0.74 -4.14
C GLN A 66 -20.58 0.37 -3.09
N MET A 67 -21.52 1.31 -3.25
CA MET A 67 -21.71 2.39 -2.26
C MET A 67 -22.04 1.84 -0.87
N ILE A 68 -22.87 0.81 -0.82
CA ILE A 68 -23.25 0.05 0.37
C ILE A 68 -23.10 -1.42 0.00
N GLU A 69 -22.21 -2.12 0.69
CA GLU A 69 -21.99 -3.55 0.49
C GLU A 69 -22.87 -4.40 1.39
N GLN A 70 -23.07 -5.64 0.96
CA GLN A 70 -23.57 -6.69 1.84
C GLN A 70 -22.50 -7.03 2.90
N PRO A 71 -22.89 -7.40 4.14
CA PRO A 71 -21.92 -7.69 5.20
C PRO A 71 -20.90 -8.79 4.85
N ASP A 72 -21.32 -9.82 4.11
CA ASP A 72 -20.48 -10.94 3.67
C ASP A 72 -19.29 -10.46 2.81
N VAL A 73 -19.50 -9.47 1.94
CA VAL A 73 -18.41 -8.88 1.13
C VAL A 73 -17.34 -8.26 2.02
N LEU A 74 -17.72 -7.53 3.07
CA LEU A 74 -16.75 -6.97 4.03
C LEU A 74 -16.01 -8.06 4.80
N HIS A 75 -16.68 -9.16 5.13
CA HIS A 75 -16.04 -10.32 5.76
C HIS A 75 -15.01 -10.97 4.85
N THR A 76 -15.33 -11.16 3.57
CA THR A 76 -14.39 -11.68 2.56
C THR A 76 -13.19 -10.76 2.40
N VAL A 77 -13.40 -9.44 2.33
CA VAL A 77 -12.29 -8.47 2.24
C VAL A 77 -11.39 -8.54 3.47
N ARG A 78 -11.96 -8.58 4.67
CA ARG A 78 -11.20 -8.78 5.92
C ARG A 78 -10.38 -10.06 5.84
N ASP A 79 -10.99 -11.19 5.49
CA ASP A 79 -10.32 -12.49 5.45
C ASP A 79 -9.14 -12.51 4.46
N ASN A 80 -9.29 -11.87 3.31
CA ASN A 80 -8.21 -11.73 2.33
C ASN A 80 -7.05 -10.86 2.86
N ILE A 81 -7.36 -9.77 3.56
CA ILE A 81 -6.35 -8.89 4.17
C ILE A 81 -5.59 -9.64 5.27
N THR A 82 -6.31 -10.34 6.16
CA THR A 82 -5.71 -11.17 7.22
C THR A 82 -4.83 -12.27 6.62
N LEU A 83 -5.34 -13.00 5.61
CA LEU A 83 -4.60 -14.06 4.94
C LEU A 83 -3.31 -13.55 4.28
N LEU A 84 -3.37 -12.39 3.61
CA LEU A 84 -2.18 -11.77 3.03
C LEU A 84 -1.13 -11.47 4.12
N ARG A 85 -1.55 -10.84 5.21
CA ARG A 85 -0.64 -10.49 6.32
C ARG A 85 -0.07 -11.73 7.02
N ASP A 86 -0.80 -12.83 7.07
CA ASP A 86 -0.30 -14.07 7.66
C ASP A 86 0.71 -14.80 6.77
N LYS A 87 0.55 -14.70 5.45
CA LYS A 87 1.47 -15.33 4.49
C LYS A 87 2.74 -14.53 4.24
N VAL A 88 2.72 -13.21 4.44
CA VAL A 88 3.90 -12.35 4.26
C VAL A 88 4.79 -12.37 5.51
N ASP A 89 6.12 -12.44 5.32
CA ASP A 89 7.11 -12.31 6.40
C ASP A 89 6.83 -11.03 7.23
N LYS A 90 6.72 -11.20 8.56
CA LYS A 90 6.41 -10.11 9.50
C LYS A 90 7.48 -9.00 9.51
N LYS A 91 8.66 -9.21 8.91
CA LYS A 91 9.67 -8.17 8.70
C LYS A 91 9.39 -7.25 7.51
N ILE A 92 8.45 -7.61 6.64
CA ILE A 92 8.04 -6.80 5.50
C ILE A 92 6.71 -6.12 5.84
N ASP A 93 6.72 -4.79 5.85
CA ASP A 93 5.50 -4.00 6.07
C ASP A 93 4.55 -4.17 4.87
N VAL A 94 3.25 -4.28 5.14
CA VAL A 94 2.21 -4.33 4.11
C VAL A 94 1.29 -3.14 4.28
N ALA A 95 1.10 -2.38 3.21
CA ALA A 95 0.16 -1.27 3.14
C ALA A 95 -0.96 -1.56 2.15
N LEU A 96 -2.14 -1.04 2.45
CA LEU A 96 -3.33 -1.17 1.61
C LEU A 96 -3.61 0.15 0.89
N ASP A 97 -4.11 0.08 -0.33
CA ASP A 97 -4.58 1.25 -1.09
C ASP A 97 -5.99 0.98 -1.63
N PHE A 98 -7.00 1.67 -1.08
CA PHE A 98 -8.39 1.47 -1.52
C PHE A 98 -8.80 2.37 -2.68
N HIS A 99 -7.94 3.29 -3.14
CA HIS A 99 -8.21 4.20 -4.26
C HIS A 99 -9.51 5.02 -4.12
N GLY A 100 -9.98 5.27 -2.89
CA GLY A 100 -11.27 5.93 -2.64
C GLY A 100 -12.50 5.12 -3.06
N ARG A 101 -12.35 3.83 -3.40
CA ARG A 101 -13.47 2.95 -3.80
C ARG A 101 -14.34 2.52 -2.62
N CYS A 102 -13.82 2.62 -1.41
CA CYS A 102 -14.57 2.34 -0.19
C CYS A 102 -15.24 3.63 0.32
N THR A 103 -16.57 3.65 0.35
CA THR A 103 -17.31 4.83 0.85
C THR A 103 -17.01 5.08 2.33
N PRO A 104 -17.18 6.32 2.85
CA PRO A 104 -16.99 6.58 4.28
C PRO A 104 -17.83 5.72 5.22
N ALA A 105 -19.00 5.24 4.78
CA ALA A 105 -19.84 4.34 5.55
C ALA A 105 -19.26 2.92 5.61
N MET A 106 -18.73 2.41 4.50
CA MET A 106 -18.12 1.08 4.43
C MET A 106 -16.71 1.06 5.05
N SER A 107 -15.91 2.10 4.82
CA SER A 107 -14.52 2.15 5.29
C SER A 107 -14.41 2.15 6.81
N ARG A 108 -15.30 2.87 7.51
CA ARG A 108 -15.34 2.83 9.00
C ARG A 108 -15.58 1.43 9.53
N ARG A 109 -16.45 0.65 8.88
CA ARG A 109 -16.72 -0.73 9.26
C ARG A 109 -15.51 -1.61 8.96
N LEU A 110 -14.98 -1.53 7.74
CA LEU A 110 -13.85 -2.35 7.31
C LEU A 110 -12.61 -2.11 8.17
N ILE A 111 -12.27 -0.85 8.48
CA ILE A 111 -11.11 -0.49 9.31
C ILE A 111 -11.22 -1.11 10.70
N HIS A 112 -12.40 -1.07 11.34
CA HIS A 112 -12.59 -1.75 12.64
C HIS A 112 -12.47 -3.27 12.53
N MET A 113 -12.86 -3.86 11.39
CA MET A 113 -12.79 -5.31 11.19
C MET A 113 -11.35 -5.84 11.02
N ILE A 114 -10.40 -4.96 10.70
CA ILE A 114 -8.99 -5.32 10.46
C ILE A 114 -8.03 -4.60 11.41
N GLU A 115 -8.53 -4.03 12.52
CA GLU A 115 -7.71 -3.24 13.45
C GLU A 115 -6.60 -4.05 14.13
N ASP A 116 -6.80 -5.36 14.23
CA ASP A 116 -5.86 -6.34 14.78
C ASP A 116 -4.92 -6.92 13.71
N VAL A 117 -5.11 -6.55 12.44
CA VAL A 117 -4.22 -6.93 11.35
C VAL A 117 -3.10 -5.90 11.25
N ASP A 118 -1.86 -6.37 11.39
CA ASP A 118 -0.63 -5.55 11.41
C ASP A 118 -0.32 -4.92 10.03
N ILE A 119 -1.13 -3.93 9.65
CA ILE A 119 -1.05 -3.17 8.40
C ILE A 119 -0.37 -1.83 8.66
N MET A 120 0.60 -1.48 7.81
CA MET A 120 1.41 -0.26 7.93
C MET A 120 0.59 1.02 7.77
N PHE A 121 -0.27 1.06 6.74
CA PHE A 121 -1.26 2.11 6.51
C PHE A 121 -2.34 1.63 5.52
N ILE A 122 -3.44 2.39 5.46
CA ILE A 122 -4.59 2.23 4.54
C ILE A 122 -4.86 3.57 3.86
#